data_AF-A0A497JYX4-F1
#
_entry.id   AF-A0A497JYX4-F1
#
_cell.length_a   1.000
_cell.length_b   1.000
_cell.length_c   1.000
_cell.angle_alpha   90.00
_cell.angle_beta   90.00
_cell.angle_gamma   90.00
#
_symmetry.space_group_name_H-M   'P 1'
#
loop_
_entity.id
_entity.type
_entity.pdbx_description
1 polymer ?
#
loop_
_entity_poly.entity_id
_entity_poly.type
_entity_poly.pdbx_seq_one_letter_code
_entity_poly.pdbx_strand_id
1 'polypeptide(L)'
;KIPYKTVGKEYMADQPEVEREITNAIRTAARSLRIFISRSQRAAKERRRLDIFEKFLPKIAEFSTKLSDKEDYPDIEPLLRAVSTAIPDVEEKIKEVTTIVGDAA
;
A
#
# COMPACT_ATOMS: atom_id res chain seq x y z
N LYS A 1 -2.02 37.21 19.69
CA LYS A 1 -0.89 38.04 19.20
C LYS A 1 0.19 37.08 18.74
N ILE A 2 0.67 37.16 17.49
CA ILE A 2 1.66 36.20 16.96
C ILE A 2 3.06 36.64 17.42
N PRO A 3 3.82 35.77 18.10
CA PRO A 3 5.15 36.10 18.58
C PRO A 3 6.18 35.87 17.46
N TYR A 4 6.72 36.97 16.94
CA TYR A 4 7.79 36.96 15.93
C TYR A 4 9.14 37.20 16.59
N LYS A 5 10.19 36.56 16.06
CA LYS A 5 11.58 36.69 16.53
C LYS A 5 12.27 37.93 15.96
N THR A 6 11.86 38.38 14.77
CA THR A 6 12.42 39.57 14.09
C THR A 6 11.34 40.62 13.83
N VAL A 7 11.77 41.89 13.70
CA VAL A 7 10.88 43.00 13.32
C VAL A 7 10.25 42.83 11.93
N GLY A 8 10.96 42.15 11.02
CA GLY A 8 10.47 41.80 9.69
C GLY A 8 9.39 40.71 9.67
N LYS A 9 9.14 40.04 10.81
CA LYS A 9 8.14 38.95 10.95
C LYS A 9 8.43 37.70 10.09
N GLU A 10 9.70 37.47 9.77
CA GLU A 10 10.11 36.33 8.93
C GLU A 10 10.21 35.03 9.74
N TYR A 11 10.54 35.15 11.03
CA TYR A 11 10.75 34.02 11.93
C TYR A 11 9.77 34.10 13.11
N MET A 12 9.22 32.95 13.49
CA MET A 12 8.48 32.82 14.75
C MET A 12 9.44 32.72 15.94
N ALA A 13 9.00 33.23 17.09
CA ALA A 13 9.75 33.08 18.32
C ALA A 13 9.69 31.64 18.84
N ASP A 14 10.76 31.21 19.52
CA ASP A 14 10.89 29.86 20.07
C ASP A 14 10.04 29.75 21.34
N GLN A 15 8.76 29.41 21.17
CA GLN A 15 7.81 29.21 22.26
C GLN A 15 7.45 27.73 22.37
N PRO A 16 7.67 27.09 23.54
CA PRO A 16 7.56 25.64 23.68
C PRO A 16 6.13 25.09 23.43
N GLU A 17 5.10 25.88 23.73
CA GLU A 17 3.70 25.50 23.46
C GLU A 17 3.41 25.42 21.95
N VAL A 18 3.92 26.40 21.20
CA VAL A 18 3.70 26.49 19.76
C VAL A 18 4.50 25.42 19.02
N GLU A 19 5.74 25.19 19.43
CA GLU A 19 6.58 24.12 18.89
C GLU A 19 5.93 22.74 19.09
N ARG A 20 5.39 22.47 20.30
CA ARG A 20 4.67 21.24 20.59
C ARG A 20 3.47 21.05 19.67
N GLU A 21 2.68 22.09 19.45
CA GLU A 21 1.49 22.02 18.62
C GLU A 21 1.84 21.79 17.14
N ILE A 22 2.80 22.54 16.60
CA ILE A 22 3.29 22.35 15.23
C ILE A 22 3.79 20.91 15.04
N THR A 23 4.55 20.40 16.00
CA THR A 23 5.05 19.03 15.95
C THR A 23 3.91 18.00 15.96
N ASN A 24 2.87 18.22 16.77
CA ASN A 24 1.69 17.36 16.81
C ASN A 24 0.88 17.40 15.52
N ALA A 25 0.74 18.58 14.91
CA ALA A 25 0.08 18.75 13.62
C ALA A 25 0.82 17.97 12.53
N ILE A 26 2.15 18.13 12.43
CA ILE A 26 2.99 17.38 11.47
C ILE A 26 2.87 15.87 11.70
N ARG A 27 2.97 15.41 12.96
CA ARG A 27 2.82 13.98 13.29
C ARG A 27 1.46 13.42 12.87
N THR A 28 0.41 14.22 12.98
CA THR A 28 -0.95 13.81 12.60
C THR A 28 -1.07 13.64 11.10
N ALA A 29 -0.59 14.61 10.30
CA ALA A 29 -0.50 14.46 8.85
C ALA A 29 0.38 13.26 8.44
N ALA A 30 1.52 13.09 9.10
CA ALA A 30 2.46 11.99 8.84
C ALA A 30 1.85 10.61 9.14
N ARG A 31 1.02 10.47 10.20
CA ARG A 31 0.31 9.20 10.50
C ARG A 31 -0.64 8.81 9.37
N SER A 32 -1.44 9.77 8.88
CA SER A 32 -2.36 9.54 7.76
C SER A 32 -1.62 9.13 6.50
N LEU A 33 -0.53 9.83 6.17
CA LEU A 33 0.33 9.49 5.04
C LEU A 33 0.95 8.09 5.19
N ARG A 34 1.45 7.75 6.37
CA ARG A 34 2.02 6.43 6.65
C ARG A 34 1.01 5.32 6.41
N ILE A 35 -0.24 5.48 6.87
CA ILE A 35 -1.30 4.48 6.66
C ILE A 35 -1.55 4.29 5.16
N PHE A 36 -1.62 5.38 4.40
CA PHE A 36 -1.80 5.33 2.95
C PHE A 36 -0.65 4.58 2.25
N ILE A 37 0.60 4.95 2.54
CA ILE A 37 1.78 4.30 1.97
C ILE A 37 1.82 2.82 2.33
N SER A 38 1.56 2.46 3.59
CA SER A 38 1.54 1.05 4.02
C SER A 38 0.48 0.23 3.28
N ARG A 39 -0.69 0.81 3.01
CA ARG A 39 -1.75 0.15 2.21
C ARG A 39 -1.29 -0.06 0.77
N SER A 40 -0.68 0.95 0.15
CA SER A 40 -0.13 0.88 -1.21
C SER A 40 0.98 -0.17 -1.33
N GLN A 41 1.91 -0.20 -0.37
CA GLN A 41 2.98 -1.20 -0.34
C GLN A 41 2.45 -2.62 -0.16
N ARG A 42 1.44 -2.81 0.71
CA ARG A 42 0.78 -4.11 0.88
C ARG A 42 0.16 -4.57 -0.44
N ALA A 43 -0.57 -3.68 -1.12
CA ALA A 43 -1.15 -3.97 -2.43
C ALA A 43 -0.11 -4.44 -3.46
N ALA A 44 0.98 -3.68 -3.58
CA ALA A 44 2.06 -3.99 -4.52
C ALA A 44 2.74 -5.33 -4.19
N LYS A 45 2.89 -5.65 -2.89
CA LYS A 45 3.44 -6.94 -2.44
C LYS A 45 2.52 -8.10 -2.81
N GLU A 46 1.22 -7.97 -2.59
CA GLU A 46 0.26 -9.02 -2.94
C GLU A 46 0.19 -9.24 -4.46
N ARG A 47 0.23 -8.17 -5.25
CA ARG A 47 0.29 -8.27 -6.71
C ARG A 47 1.54 -9.02 -7.18
N ARG A 48 2.73 -8.62 -6.69
CA ARG A 48 3.98 -9.35 -6.99
C ARG A 48 3.91 -10.82 -6.58
N ARG A 49 3.26 -11.12 -5.45
CA ARG A 49 3.07 -12.49 -4.98
C ARG A 49 2.27 -13.30 -6.00
N LEU A 50 1.16 -12.77 -6.50
CA LEU A 50 0.37 -13.41 -7.56
C LEU A 50 1.16 -13.62 -8.84
N ASP A 51 1.85 -12.59 -9.33
CA ASP A 51 2.61 -12.66 -10.58
C ASP A 51 3.65 -13.81 -10.54
N ILE A 52 4.26 -14.02 -9.37
CA ILE A 52 5.18 -15.14 -9.11
C ILE A 52 4.42 -16.47 -9.18
N PHE A 53 3.31 -16.61 -8.46
CA PHE A 53 2.53 -17.85 -8.47
C PHE A 53 2.03 -18.19 -9.88
N GLU A 54 1.47 -17.25 -10.61
CA GLU A 54 1.02 -17.45 -11.99
C GLU A 54 2.15 -17.98 -12.90
N LYS A 55 3.36 -17.44 -12.74
CA LYS A 55 4.52 -17.84 -13.55
C LYS A 55 5.08 -19.22 -13.20
N PHE A 56 5.09 -19.58 -11.90
CA PHE A 56 5.82 -20.75 -11.42
C PHE A 56 4.94 -21.96 -11.13
N LEU A 57 3.68 -21.76 -10.74
CA LEU A 57 2.77 -22.84 -10.39
C LEU A 57 2.54 -23.85 -11.54
N PRO A 58 2.38 -23.42 -12.82
CA PRO A 58 2.27 -24.35 -13.94
C PRO A 58 3.54 -25.18 -14.15
N LYS A 59 4.72 -24.57 -13.93
CA LYS A 59 6.01 -25.25 -14.07
C LYS A 59 6.23 -26.28 -12.97
N ILE A 60 5.82 -25.94 -11.74
CA ILE A 60 5.87 -26.87 -10.61
C ILE A 60 4.96 -28.06 -10.90
N ALA A 61 3.73 -27.82 -11.40
CA ALA A 61 2.82 -28.89 -11.81
C ALA A 61 3.46 -29.82 -12.86
N GLU A 62 4.07 -29.25 -13.91
CA GLU A 62 4.77 -30.01 -14.96
C GLU A 62 5.95 -30.85 -14.41
N PHE A 63 6.75 -30.30 -13.51
CA PHE A 63 7.86 -31.05 -12.93
C PHE A 63 7.39 -32.13 -11.95
N SER A 64 6.35 -31.85 -11.18
CA SER A 64 5.77 -32.81 -10.24
C SER A 64 5.10 -33.99 -10.93
N THR A 65 4.43 -33.79 -12.08
CA THR A 65 3.87 -34.91 -12.87
C THR A 65 4.95 -35.79 -13.45
N LYS A 66 5.95 -35.17 -14.09
CA LYS A 66 7.12 -35.88 -14.65
C LYS A 66 7.88 -36.68 -13.60
N LEU A 67 7.99 -36.17 -12.37
CA LEU A 67 8.67 -36.87 -11.29
C LEU A 67 7.83 -38.02 -10.70
N SER A 68 6.51 -37.90 -10.75
CA SER A 68 5.60 -38.88 -10.14
C SER A 68 5.15 -39.99 -11.10
N ASP A 69 5.70 -40.03 -12.32
CA ASP A 69 5.28 -40.92 -13.41
C ASP A 69 3.74 -40.94 -13.64
N LYS A 70 3.09 -39.78 -13.44
CA LYS A 70 1.65 -39.60 -13.67
C LYS A 70 1.42 -38.90 -15.00
N GLU A 71 0.41 -39.34 -15.75
CA GLU A 71 0.05 -38.76 -17.05
C GLU A 71 -0.76 -37.45 -16.91
N ASP A 72 -1.54 -37.31 -15.84
CA ASP A 72 -2.44 -36.17 -15.66
C ASP A 72 -1.79 -34.98 -14.95
N TYR A 73 -1.99 -33.79 -15.50
CA TYR A 73 -1.62 -32.53 -14.87
C TYR A 73 -2.52 -32.24 -13.66
N PRO A 74 -1.94 -31.93 -12.48
CA PRO A 74 -2.73 -31.50 -11.35
C PRO A 74 -3.40 -30.17 -11.67
N ASP A 75 -4.67 -30.06 -11.30
CA ASP A 75 -5.42 -28.82 -11.45
C ASP A 75 -4.85 -27.74 -10.51
N ILE A 76 -4.41 -26.64 -11.12
CA ILE A 76 -3.78 -25.49 -10.44
C ILE A 76 -4.78 -24.38 -10.14
N GLU A 77 -5.98 -24.40 -10.73
CA GLU A 77 -7.00 -23.37 -10.52
C GLU A 77 -7.44 -23.22 -9.05
N PRO A 78 -7.61 -24.32 -8.28
CA PRO A 78 -7.95 -24.21 -6.85
C PRO A 78 -6.88 -23.48 -6.05
N LEU A 79 -5.61 -23.68 -6.39
CA LEU A 79 -4.48 -23.05 -5.73
C LEU A 79 -4.37 -21.57 -6.10
N LEU A 80 -4.57 -21.21 -7.37
CA LEU A 80 -4.60 -19.81 -7.81
C LEU A 80 -5.75 -19.05 -7.12
N ARG A 81 -6.93 -19.67 -7.01
CA ARG A 81 -8.10 -19.08 -6.32
C ARG A 81 -7.88 -18.93 -4.81
N ALA A 82 -7.18 -19.87 -4.17
CA ALA A 82 -6.82 -19.78 -2.75
C ALA A 82 -5.82 -18.64 -2.50
N VAL A 83 -4.91 -18.37 -3.44
CA VAL A 83 -3.94 -17.27 -3.33
C VAL A 83 -4.59 -15.92 -3.64
N SER A 84 -5.58 -15.88 -4.56
CA SER A 84 -6.27 -14.63 -4.96
C SER A 84 -7.26 -14.12 -3.91
N THR A 85 -7.96 -15.01 -3.18
CA THR A 85 -8.93 -14.62 -2.13
C THR A 85 -8.29 -13.98 -0.90
N ALA A 86 -6.98 -14.15 -0.70
CA ALA A 86 -6.23 -13.48 0.38
C ALA A 86 -5.92 -11.99 0.09
N ILE A 87 -6.31 -11.49 -1.08
CA ILE A 87 -6.06 -10.12 -1.52
C ILE A 87 -7.31 -9.30 -1.18
N PRO A 88 -7.22 -8.34 -0.26
CA PRO A 88 -8.29 -7.35 -0.15
C PRO A 88 -8.25 -6.51 -1.41
N ASP A 89 -9.39 -6.41 -2.11
CA ASP A 89 -9.57 -5.61 -3.31
C ASP A 89 -9.03 -4.18 -3.12
N VAL A 90 -7.83 -3.95 -3.66
CA VAL A 90 -7.21 -2.63 -3.71
C VAL A 90 -7.74 -1.85 -4.91
N GLU A 91 -8.29 -2.56 -5.89
CA GLU A 91 -8.80 -1.99 -7.14
C GLU A 91 -10.03 -1.09 -6.95
N GLU A 92 -10.84 -1.28 -5.91
CA GLU A 92 -11.97 -0.39 -5.62
C GLU A 92 -11.54 0.94 -4.97
N LYS A 93 -10.56 0.92 -4.07
CA LYS A 93 -10.20 2.11 -3.27
C LYS A 93 -9.29 3.11 -3.97
N ILE A 94 -8.51 2.68 -4.97
CA ILE A 94 -7.70 3.62 -5.77
C ILE A 94 -8.62 4.49 -6.65
N LYS A 95 -9.73 3.93 -7.16
CA LYS A 95 -10.71 4.66 -7.96
C LYS A 95 -11.45 5.73 -7.14
N GLU A 96 -11.81 5.43 -5.90
CA GLU A 96 -12.43 6.39 -4.97
C GLU A 96 -11.54 7.62 -4.72
N VAL A 97 -10.23 7.43 -4.54
CA VAL A 97 -9.31 8.55 -4.28
C VAL A 97 -9.14 9.45 -5.51
N THR A 98 -9.15 8.91 -6.72
CA THR A 98 -9.11 9.71 -7.96
C THR A 98 -10.38 10.54 -8.19
N THR A 99 -11.56 10.06 -7.78
CA THR A 99 -12.81 10.85 -7.87
C THR A 99 -12.81 12.07 -6.96
N ILE A 100 -12.24 11.98 -5.75
CA ILE A 100 -12.20 13.10 -4.79
C ILE A 100 -11.35 14.27 -5.31
N VAL A 101 -10.33 13.99 -6.14
CA VAL A 101 -9.49 15.01 -6.78
C VAL A 101 -10.13 15.56 -8.06
N GLY A 102 -10.97 14.77 -8.74
CA GLY A 102 -11.69 15.17 -9.96
C GLY A 102 -12.90 16.08 -9.72
N ASP A 103 -13.55 15.96 -8.57
CA ASP A 103 -14.70 16.82 -8.19
C ASP A 103 -14.28 18.19 -7.64
N ALA A 104 -12.97 18.44 -7.49
CA ALA A 104 -12.40 19.68 -6.98
C ALA A 104 -11.75 20.57 -8.07
N ALA A 105 -11.97 20.26 -9.35
CA ALA A 105 -11.42 20.97 -10.51
C ALA A 105 -12.50 21.66 -11.35
#